data_AF-A0A380CNX1-F1
#
_entry.id   AF-A0A380CNX1-F1
#
_cell.length_a   1.000
_cell.length_b   1.000
_cell.length_c   1.000
_cell.angle_alpha   90.00
_cell.angle_beta   90.00
_cell.angle_gamma   90.00
#
_symmetry.space_group_name_H-M   'P 1'
#
loop_
_entity.id
_entity.type
_entity.pdbx_description
1 polymer ?
#
loop_
_entity_poly.entity_id
_entity_poly.type
_entity_poly.pdbx_seq_one_letter_code
_entity_poly.pdbx_strand_id
1 'polypeptide(L)'
;MPTNILHINPSEKGTVLWYTKTQQRQIYFVDSLGISNGKAQVPPMLWFANKSSLTVFALANDRRPTEKTPLYYAPFFNIYEKGNVCMGTVSIDIKNSASVEEFIQAWEHYFFNSYFSHSLCENLTKKNIVTLWKDLISTDKPFPKEVLKKNNKTLKNLL
;
A
#
# COMPACT_ATOMS: atom_id res chain seq x y z
N MET A 1 5.43 -20.96 -4.02
CA MET A 1 5.66 -19.78 -3.17
C MET A 1 6.17 -18.64 -4.03
N PRO A 2 5.43 -17.53 -4.10
CA PRO A 2 5.78 -16.38 -4.91
C PRO A 2 7.06 -15.75 -4.40
N THR A 3 7.92 -15.31 -5.32
CA THR A 3 9.24 -14.74 -5.00
C THR A 3 9.15 -13.39 -4.29
N ASN A 4 7.96 -12.82 -4.17
CA ASN A 4 7.70 -11.55 -3.51
C ASN A 4 7.22 -11.69 -2.05
N ILE A 5 6.96 -12.91 -1.57
CA ILE A 5 6.70 -13.17 -0.15
C ILE A 5 7.99 -13.05 0.64
N LEU A 6 7.93 -12.36 1.77
CA LEU A 6 9.05 -12.07 2.66
C LEU A 6 8.97 -12.90 3.95
N HIS A 7 7.77 -13.02 4.52
CA HIS A 7 7.53 -13.79 5.74
C HIS A 7 6.08 -14.29 5.80
N ILE A 8 5.89 -15.47 6.38
CA ILE A 8 4.57 -16.03 6.70
C ILE A 8 4.63 -16.50 8.14
N ASN A 9 3.71 -16.00 8.97
CA ASN A 9 3.55 -16.44 10.35
C ASN A 9 2.23 -17.22 10.47
N PRO A 10 2.28 -18.56 10.64
CA PRO A 10 1.09 -19.41 10.70
C PRO A 10 0.42 -19.46 12.09
N SER A 11 0.77 -18.57 13.02
CA SER A 11 0.08 -18.44 14.32
C SER A 11 -1.43 -18.22 14.15
N GLU A 12 -2.20 -18.26 15.25
CA GLU A 12 -3.69 -18.19 15.24
C GLU A 12 -4.28 -17.10 14.33
N LYS A 13 -3.60 -15.95 14.16
CA LYS A 13 -4.08 -14.85 13.32
C LYS A 13 -3.61 -14.91 11.87
N GLY A 14 -2.62 -15.73 11.53
CA GLY A 14 -2.08 -15.95 10.19
C GLY A 14 -1.66 -14.65 9.49
N THR A 15 -0.38 -14.29 9.51
CA THR A 15 0.09 -13.06 8.85
C THR A 15 0.99 -13.36 7.66
N VAL A 16 0.91 -12.49 6.65
CA VAL A 16 1.75 -12.52 5.46
C VAL A 16 2.38 -11.15 5.27
N LEU A 17 3.69 -11.14 5.07
CA LEU A 17 4.48 -9.96 4.69
C LEU A 17 4.99 -10.19 3.26
N TRP A 18 4.65 -9.30 2.34
CA TRP A 18 5.12 -9.36 0.96
C TRP A 18 5.42 -7.96 0.41
N TYR A 19 6.05 -7.88 -0.75
CA TYR A 19 6.28 -6.62 -1.44
C TYR A 19 5.80 -6.66 -2.89
N THR A 20 5.59 -5.49 -3.46
CA THR A 20 5.39 -5.31 -4.90
C THR A 20 6.38 -4.28 -5.43
N LYS A 21 6.81 -4.46 -6.67
CA LYS A 21 7.60 -3.45 -7.38
C LYS A 21 6.69 -2.29 -7.82
N THR A 22 7.33 -1.21 -8.26
CA THR A 22 6.71 -0.13 -9.02
C THR A 22 5.89 -0.75 -10.15
N GLN A 23 4.65 -0.30 -10.27
CA GLN A 23 3.72 -0.84 -11.25
C GLN A 23 2.62 0.18 -11.53
N GLN A 24 1.96 0.03 -12.67
CA GLN A 24 0.77 0.81 -12.97
C GLN A 24 -0.44 0.19 -12.26
N ARG A 25 -1.24 1.03 -11.61
CA ARG A 25 -2.50 0.63 -10.97
C ARG A 25 -3.61 1.59 -11.39
N GLN A 26 -4.80 1.04 -11.56
CA GLN A 26 -6.03 1.84 -11.56
C GLN A 26 -6.27 2.33 -10.13
N ILE A 27 -6.59 3.60 -9.97
CA ILE A 27 -6.80 4.25 -8.67
C ILE A 27 -8.12 5.01 -8.73
N TYR A 28 -8.88 4.91 -7.64
CA TYR A 28 -10.18 5.58 -7.48
C TYR A 28 -10.13 6.55 -6.31
N PHE A 29 -10.58 7.78 -6.56
CA PHE A 29 -10.73 8.85 -5.59
C PHE A 29 -12.20 9.25 -5.55
N VAL A 30 -12.66 9.71 -4.39
CA VAL A 30 -13.94 10.40 -4.29
C VAL A 30 -13.83 11.80 -4.89
N ASP A 31 -14.94 12.31 -5.45
CA ASP A 31 -14.96 13.60 -6.15
C ASP A 31 -14.53 14.78 -5.26
N SER A 32 -14.76 14.71 -3.94
CA SER A 32 -14.40 15.78 -3.01
C SER A 32 -12.89 16.02 -2.88
N LEU A 33 -12.04 15.08 -3.30
CA LEU A 33 -10.58 15.29 -3.37
C LEU A 33 -10.18 16.11 -4.60
N GLY A 34 -11.08 16.26 -5.59
CA GLY A 34 -10.81 16.94 -6.85
C GLY A 34 -9.72 16.28 -7.70
N ILE A 35 -9.46 14.99 -7.49
CA ILE A 35 -8.51 14.17 -8.26
C ILE A 35 -9.34 13.24 -9.15
N SER A 36 -9.00 13.15 -10.43
CA SER A 36 -9.68 12.22 -11.33
C SER A 36 -9.34 10.76 -11.01
N ASN A 37 -10.23 9.85 -11.38
CA ASN A 37 -9.92 8.42 -11.40
C ASN A 37 -9.05 8.10 -12.61
N GLY A 38 -8.15 7.13 -12.50
CA GLY A 38 -7.30 6.76 -13.63
C GLY A 38 -6.16 5.84 -13.26
N LYS A 39 -5.33 5.54 -14.26
CA LYS A 39 -4.11 4.76 -14.07
C LYS A 39 -2.95 5.68 -13.68
N ALA A 40 -2.11 5.22 -12.77
CA ALA A 40 -0.85 5.89 -12.43
C ALA A 40 0.21 4.86 -12.02
N GLN A 41 1.48 5.25 -12.14
CA GLN A 41 2.58 4.50 -11.53
C GLN A 41 2.55 4.70 -10.01
N VAL A 42 2.52 3.60 -9.25
CA VAL A 42 2.63 3.60 -7.79
C VAL A 42 4.05 3.23 -7.36
N PRO A 43 4.54 3.67 -6.18
CA PRO A 43 5.87 3.27 -5.72
C PRO A 43 5.91 1.76 -5.48
N PRO A 44 7.11 1.17 -5.29
CA PRO A 44 7.20 -0.15 -4.71
C PRO A 44 6.59 -0.12 -3.30
N MET A 45 5.84 -1.15 -2.95
CA MET A 45 5.03 -1.21 -1.73
C MET A 45 5.41 -2.43 -0.89
N LEU A 46 5.31 -2.27 0.42
CA LEU A 46 5.39 -3.35 1.41
C LEU A 46 4.01 -3.53 2.03
N TRP A 47 3.60 -4.78 2.16
CA TRP A 47 2.26 -5.17 2.57
C TRP A 47 2.36 -6.14 3.73
N PHE A 48 1.67 -5.86 4.83
CA PHE A 48 1.56 -6.73 5.98
C PHE A 48 0.09 -6.91 6.32
N ALA A 49 -0.41 -8.14 6.19
CA ALA A 49 -1.82 -8.40 6.39
C ALA A 49 -2.07 -9.71 7.15
N ASN A 50 -3.21 -9.72 7.83
CA ASN A 50 -3.92 -10.93 8.23
C ASN A 50 -5.28 -10.96 7.52
N LYS A 51 -6.20 -11.84 7.92
CA LYS A 51 -7.52 -11.95 7.28
C LYS A 51 -8.41 -10.70 7.41
N SER A 52 -8.18 -9.85 8.40
CA SER A 52 -9.08 -8.74 8.74
C SER A 52 -8.42 -7.36 8.72
N SER A 53 -7.11 -7.28 8.52
CA SER A 53 -6.39 -6.02 8.57
C SER A 53 -5.23 -6.00 7.58
N LEU A 54 -5.01 -4.80 7.05
CA LEU A 54 -3.92 -4.48 6.15
C LEU A 54 -3.13 -3.30 6.69
N THR A 55 -1.82 -3.43 6.64
CA THR A 55 -0.84 -2.36 6.87
C THR A 55 0.03 -2.23 5.64
N VAL A 56 0.23 -1.01 5.16
CA VAL A 56 1.05 -0.75 3.97
C VAL A 56 2.09 0.33 4.20
N PHE A 57 3.23 0.18 3.51
CA PHE A 57 4.31 1.16 3.47
C PHE A 57 4.83 1.29 2.04
N ALA A 58 5.42 2.44 1.73
CA ALA A 58 6.19 2.61 0.50
C ALA A 58 7.67 2.21 0.72
N LEU A 59 8.32 1.81 -0.36
CA LEU A 59 9.74 1.47 -0.43
C LEU A 59 10.47 2.42 -1.39
N ALA A 60 11.75 2.69 -1.12
CA ALA A 60 12.55 3.59 -1.96
C ALA A 60 12.96 2.99 -3.31
N ASN A 61 12.91 1.66 -3.48
CA ASN A 61 13.31 1.00 -4.72
C ASN A 61 12.68 -0.40 -4.86
N ASP A 62 12.84 -0.99 -6.05
CA ASP A 62 12.22 -2.26 -6.46
C ASP A 62 12.99 -3.51 -6.01
N ARG A 63 14.06 -3.34 -5.23
CA ARG A 63 14.83 -4.47 -4.70
C ARG A 63 14.03 -5.16 -3.61
N ARG A 64 14.24 -6.46 -3.46
CA ARG A 64 13.67 -7.24 -2.36
C ARG A 64 14.12 -6.62 -1.02
N PRO A 65 13.20 -6.16 -0.16
CA PRO A 65 13.58 -5.54 1.10
C PRO A 65 14.17 -6.57 2.07
N THR A 66 15.01 -6.07 2.97
CA THR A 66 15.63 -6.82 4.06
C THR A 66 15.14 -6.25 5.39
N GLU A 67 15.41 -6.93 6.51
CA GLU A 67 15.07 -6.44 7.86
C GLU A 67 15.51 -5.00 8.14
N LYS A 68 16.66 -4.58 7.57
CA LYS A 68 17.24 -3.24 7.74
C LYS A 68 16.65 -2.19 6.80
N THR A 69 15.80 -2.59 5.84
CA THR A 69 15.23 -1.67 4.85
C THR A 69 14.33 -0.65 5.54
N PRO A 70 14.61 0.67 5.40
CA PRO A 70 13.75 1.71 5.94
C PRO A 70 12.41 1.74 5.22
N LEU A 71 11.34 2.02 5.97
CA LEU A 71 10.00 2.17 5.44
C LEU A 71 9.66 3.64 5.22
N TYR A 72 8.75 3.89 4.29
CA TYR A 72 8.20 5.21 4.01
C TYR A 72 6.69 5.17 4.18
N TYR A 73 6.10 6.31 4.51
CA TYR A 73 4.65 6.43 4.50
C TYR A 73 4.12 6.11 3.10
N ALA A 74 3.09 5.28 3.03
CA ALA A 74 2.42 4.97 1.77
C ALA A 74 1.66 6.24 1.30
N PRO A 75 1.85 6.69 0.05
CA PRO A 75 1.35 7.96 -0.44
C PRO A 75 -0.14 7.87 -0.85
N PHE A 76 -1.00 7.25 -0.05
CA PHE A 76 -2.43 7.10 -0.34
C PHE A 76 -3.29 7.65 0.79
N PHE A 77 -4.54 7.96 0.48
CA PHE A 77 -5.56 8.33 1.46
C PHE A 77 -6.05 7.09 2.22
N ASN A 78 -6.90 7.30 3.23
CA ASN A 78 -7.45 6.23 4.07
C ASN A 78 -6.38 5.41 4.82
N ILE A 79 -5.17 5.93 5.00
CA ILE A 79 -4.08 5.27 5.74
C ILE A 79 -3.80 6.05 7.02
N TYR A 80 -3.84 5.35 8.16
CA TYR A 80 -3.44 5.89 9.45
C TYR A 80 -1.92 6.05 9.54
N GLU A 81 -1.44 6.88 10.46
CA GLU A 81 -0.01 7.16 10.64
C GLU A 81 0.87 5.88 10.80
N LYS A 82 0.33 4.84 11.45
CA LYS A 82 1.04 3.57 11.65
C LYS A 82 1.07 2.67 10.40
N GLY A 83 0.46 3.09 9.29
CA GLY A 83 0.35 2.36 8.03
C GLY A 83 -0.90 1.50 7.88
N ASN A 84 -1.73 1.39 8.94
CA ASN A 84 -2.98 0.65 8.90
C ASN A 84 -3.93 1.29 7.89
N VAL A 85 -4.57 0.45 7.07
CA VAL A 85 -5.55 0.90 6.07
C VAL A 85 -6.94 0.91 6.69
N CYS A 86 -7.64 2.03 6.57
CA CYS A 86 -9.06 2.12 6.83
C CYS A 86 -9.82 1.56 5.62
N MET A 87 -10.37 0.36 5.77
CA MET A 87 -11.15 -0.31 4.72
C MET A 87 -12.61 0.16 4.66
N GLY A 88 -13.04 1.06 5.55
CA GLY A 88 -14.41 1.57 5.59
C GLY A 88 -15.45 0.43 5.68
N THR A 89 -16.42 0.46 4.77
CA THR A 89 -17.48 -0.56 4.63
C THR A 89 -17.14 -1.65 3.60
N VAL A 90 -15.92 -1.70 3.07
CA VAL A 90 -15.51 -2.73 2.11
C VAL A 90 -15.62 -4.10 2.79
N SER A 91 -16.45 -4.97 2.24
CA SER A 91 -16.56 -6.35 2.69
C SER A 91 -15.34 -7.12 2.20
N ILE A 92 -14.46 -7.47 3.14
CA ILE A 92 -13.26 -8.25 2.88
C ILE A 92 -13.65 -9.71 2.99
N ASP A 93 -13.90 -10.35 1.86
CA ASP A 93 -14.15 -11.79 1.79
C ASP A 93 -12.88 -12.49 1.33
N ILE A 94 -12.09 -12.98 2.29
CA ILE A 94 -10.93 -13.83 2.04
C ILE A 94 -11.20 -15.19 2.67
N LYS A 95 -11.42 -16.20 1.81
CA LYS A 95 -11.75 -17.56 2.24
C LYS A 95 -10.64 -18.16 3.11
N ASN A 96 -11.02 -18.92 4.13
CA ASN A 96 -10.07 -19.64 4.98
C ASN A 96 -9.19 -20.65 4.21
N SER A 97 -9.69 -21.14 3.07
CA SER A 97 -9.00 -22.07 2.18
C SER A 97 -8.16 -21.39 1.10
N ALA A 98 -8.06 -20.05 1.11
CA ALA A 98 -7.28 -19.33 0.11
C ALA A 98 -5.79 -19.71 0.22
N SER A 99 -5.17 -19.97 -0.93
CA SER A 99 -3.72 -20.02 -1.04
C SER A 99 -3.10 -18.68 -0.66
N VAL A 100 -1.80 -18.66 -0.39
CA VAL A 100 -1.10 -17.42 -0.03
C VAL A 100 -1.09 -16.46 -1.23
N GLU A 101 -0.98 -17.00 -2.44
CA GLU A 101 -1.12 -16.30 -3.71
C GLU A 101 -2.47 -15.57 -3.83
N GLU A 102 -3.58 -16.28 -3.60
CA GLU A 102 -4.93 -15.69 -3.65
C GLU A 102 -5.11 -14.65 -2.54
N PHE A 103 -4.57 -14.90 -1.35
CA PHE A 103 -4.62 -13.98 -0.22
C PHE A 103 -3.97 -12.63 -0.53
N ILE A 104 -2.73 -12.63 -1.06
CA ILE A 104 -2.03 -11.37 -1.37
C ILE A 104 -2.70 -10.63 -2.55
N GLN A 105 -3.18 -11.36 -3.55
CA GLN A 105 -3.88 -10.77 -4.69
C GLN A 105 -5.21 -10.14 -4.26
N ALA A 106 -5.95 -10.79 -3.38
CA ALA A 106 -7.19 -10.25 -2.82
C ALA A 106 -6.93 -8.94 -2.07
N TRP A 107 -5.92 -8.89 -1.21
CA TRP A 107 -5.58 -7.66 -0.48
C TRP A 107 -5.14 -6.51 -1.39
N GLU A 108 -4.29 -6.78 -2.39
CA GLU A 108 -3.93 -5.78 -3.38
C GLU A 108 -5.17 -5.29 -4.17
N HIS A 109 -6.05 -6.22 -4.55
CA HIS A 109 -7.30 -5.89 -5.24
C HIS A 109 -8.22 -5.01 -4.39
N TYR A 110 -8.48 -5.40 -3.13
CA TYR A 110 -9.33 -4.63 -2.22
C TYR A 110 -8.76 -3.23 -1.95
N PHE A 111 -7.44 -3.11 -1.82
CA PHE A 111 -6.79 -1.82 -1.62
C PHE A 111 -6.97 -0.89 -2.84
N PHE A 112 -6.59 -1.34 -4.04
CA PHE A 112 -6.62 -0.49 -5.24
C PHE A 112 -8.01 -0.28 -5.84
N ASN A 113 -8.97 -1.17 -5.57
CA ASN A 113 -10.37 -0.98 -5.95
C ASN A 113 -11.22 -0.36 -4.83
N SER A 114 -10.59 0.09 -3.74
CA SER A 114 -11.26 0.97 -2.77
C SER A 114 -11.27 2.42 -3.27
N TYR A 115 -12.24 3.20 -2.81
CA TYR A 115 -12.28 4.64 -3.04
C TYR A 115 -11.48 5.38 -1.98
N PHE A 116 -10.37 5.99 -2.40
CA PHE A 116 -9.58 6.89 -1.57
C PHE A 116 -10.37 8.18 -1.29
N SER A 117 -10.59 8.51 -0.02
CA SER A 117 -11.60 9.50 0.35
C SER A 117 -11.12 10.65 1.23
N HIS A 118 -10.32 10.37 2.27
CA HIS A 118 -9.86 11.40 3.19
C HIS A 118 -8.47 11.10 3.72
N SER A 119 -7.74 12.17 4.06
CA SER A 119 -6.44 12.05 4.70
C SER A 119 -6.65 11.81 6.19
N LEU A 120 -6.27 10.63 6.67
CA LEU A 120 -6.29 10.28 8.10
C LEU A 120 -5.00 10.68 8.83
N CYS A 121 -4.00 11.13 8.08
CA CYS A 121 -2.72 11.59 8.57
C CYS A 121 -2.28 12.78 7.74
N GLU A 122 -1.73 13.78 8.39
CA GLU A 122 -1.14 14.93 7.70
C GLU A 122 0.27 14.58 7.20
N ASN A 123 0.67 15.16 6.07
CA ASN A 123 2.05 15.15 5.61
C ASN A 123 2.64 13.72 5.40
N LEU A 124 1.86 12.80 4.81
CA LEU A 124 2.32 11.45 4.39
C LEU A 124 3.42 11.52 3.32
N THR A 125 3.44 12.59 2.54
CA THR A 125 4.45 12.89 1.53
C THR A 125 5.10 14.24 1.83
N LYS A 126 6.30 14.48 1.29
CA LYS A 126 6.99 15.78 1.40
C LYS A 126 6.30 16.88 0.58
N LYS A 127 5.53 16.50 -0.43
CA LYS A 127 4.64 17.35 -1.23
C LYS A 127 3.20 17.14 -0.77
N ASN A 128 2.31 18.09 -1.03
CA ASN A 128 0.88 17.87 -0.91
C ASN A 128 0.43 16.65 -1.74
N ILE A 129 -0.25 15.69 -1.09
CA ILE A 129 -0.66 14.41 -1.69
C ILE A 129 -1.71 14.58 -2.80
N VAL A 130 -2.58 15.58 -2.72
CA VAL A 130 -3.57 15.88 -3.77
C VAL A 130 -2.86 16.37 -5.02
N THR A 131 -1.91 17.31 -4.88
CA THR A 131 -1.11 17.78 -6.01
C THR A 131 -0.28 16.66 -6.62
N LEU A 132 0.33 15.79 -5.78
CA LEU A 132 1.08 14.63 -6.25
C LEU A 132 0.23 13.74 -7.17
N TRP A 133 -0.98 13.36 -6.75
CA TRP A 133 -1.81 12.47 -7.56
C TRP A 133 -2.40 13.15 -8.79
N LYS A 134 -2.74 14.45 -8.72
CA LYS A 134 -3.14 15.22 -9.92
C LYS A 134 -2.07 15.21 -11.01
N ASP A 135 -0.79 15.26 -10.62
CA ASP A 135 0.33 15.28 -11.57
C ASP A 135 0.61 13.92 -12.23
N LEU A 136 0.18 12.82 -11.59
CA LEU A 136 0.49 11.44 -11.95
C LEU A 136 -0.67 10.69 -12.61
N ILE A 137 -1.90 10.94 -12.17
CA ILE A 137 -3.08 10.23 -12.67
C ILE A 137 -3.26 10.47 -14.16
N SER A 138 -3.58 9.39 -14.87
CA SER A 138 -3.76 9.35 -16.33
C SER A 138 -2.50 9.79 -17.09
N THR A 139 -1.33 9.58 -16.48
CA THR A 139 -0.01 9.75 -17.10
C THR A 139 0.82 8.48 -16.96
N ASP A 140 1.83 8.34 -17.81
CA ASP A 140 2.84 7.29 -17.70
C ASP A 140 4.10 7.75 -16.93
N LYS A 141 4.02 8.90 -16.24
CA LYS A 141 5.16 9.41 -15.45
C LYS A 141 5.51 8.41 -14.35
N PRO A 142 6.82 8.17 -14.11
CA PRO A 142 7.23 7.37 -12.97
C PRO A 142 6.83 8.04 -11.66
N PHE A 143 6.57 7.24 -10.62
CA PHE A 143 6.33 7.77 -9.30
C PHE A 143 7.58 8.49 -8.76
N PRO A 144 7.49 9.77 -8.33
CA PRO A 144 8.64 10.55 -7.87
C PRO A 144 9.05 10.14 -6.45
N LYS A 145 10.01 9.21 -6.34
CA LYS A 145 10.44 8.59 -5.06
C LYS A 145 10.95 9.59 -4.03
N GLU A 146 11.45 10.75 -4.46
CA GLU A 146 11.92 11.84 -3.60
C GLU A 146 10.82 12.46 -2.74
N VAL A 147 9.55 12.36 -3.14
CA VAL A 147 8.39 12.85 -2.36
C VAL A 147 8.05 11.95 -1.18
N LEU A 148 8.59 10.72 -1.15
CA LEU A 148 8.36 9.79 -0.05
C LEU A 148 8.95 10.35 1.24
N LYS A 149 8.13 10.38 2.29
CA LYS A 149 8.55 10.75 3.64
C LYS A 149 8.93 9.48 4.39
N LYS A 150 10.11 9.49 5.00
CA LYS A 150 10.62 8.35 5.77
C LYS A 150 9.72 8.12 6.99
N ASN A 151 9.38 6.86 7.25
CA ASN A 151 8.75 6.43 8.48
C ASN A 151 9.85 6.05 9.50
N ASN A 152 9.55 6.11 10.79
CA ASN A 152 10.49 5.75 11.86
C ASN A 152 10.65 4.23 12.05
N LYS A 153 10.27 3.43 11.05
CA LYS A 153 10.31 1.96 11.06
C LYS A 153 11.23 1.40 9.97
N THR A 154 11.78 0.21 10.24
CA THR A 154 12.32 -0.69 9.22
C THR A 154 11.43 -1.92 9.08
N LEU A 155 11.68 -2.75 8.06
CA LEU A 155 10.97 -4.02 7.88
C LEU A 155 10.99 -4.89 9.14
N LYS A 156 12.13 -4.93 9.88
CA LYS A 156 12.27 -5.68 11.13
C LYS A 156 11.18 -5.36 12.16
N ASN A 157 10.63 -4.15 12.17
CA ASN A 157 9.56 -3.78 13.09
C ASN A 157 8.20 -4.41 12.75
N LEU A 158 8.09 -5.17 11.65
CA LEU A 158 6.89 -5.89 11.22
C LEU A 158 7.02 -7.42 11.32
N LEU A 159 8.23 -7.91 11.62
CA LEU A 159 8.52 -9.34 11.80
C LEU A 159 8.26 -9.79 13.24
#